data_AF-A0A959PSL5-F1
#
_entry.id   AF-A0A959PSL5-F1
#
_cell.length_a   1.000
_cell.length_b   1.000
_cell.length_c   1.000
_cell.angle_alpha   90.00
_cell.angle_beta   90.00
_cell.angle_gamma   90.00
#
_symmetry.space_group_name_H-M   'P 1'
#
loop_
_entity.id
_entity.type
_entity.pdbx_description
1 polymer ?
#
loop_
_entity_poly.entity_id
_entity_poly.type
_entity_poly.pdbx_seq_one_letter_code
_entity_poly.pdbx_strand_id
1 'polypeptide(L)'
;MNKGLRPILFLTFLIALLSSCNVTKYLAEEEELLVKNEIKFPEGAKIEEKKDLKYELTTLYRQRPNDKWLFFFRVPAWTYIRLENSIQDTASENSVERSLRKLFRKRVAEPPSVFKEELAEATAANMLNFLRNRGYFDAKVEYFKANSFSIDVRDGMYFNPEKDQDLLGVPEKKISVTYYVEPNERYYIDSVRFFSKDSAVHQILQEISGTSFLKKEEPLDGRLYDKEV
;
A
#
# COMPACT_ATOMS: atom_id res chain seq x y z
N MET A 1 -7.98 -33.32 42.35
CA MET A 1 -7.59 -32.43 41.23
C MET A 1 -6.69 -33.19 40.26
N ASN A 2 -7.24 -33.61 39.11
CA ASN A 2 -6.57 -34.50 38.15
C ASN A 2 -5.39 -33.78 37.48
N LYS A 3 -4.16 -34.10 37.91
CA LYS A 3 -2.91 -33.57 37.34
C LYS A 3 -2.73 -33.90 35.85
N GLY A 4 -3.44 -34.91 35.34
CA GLY A 4 -3.43 -35.29 33.92
C GLY A 4 -4.30 -34.42 32.99
N LEU A 5 -5.25 -33.64 33.50
CA LEU A 5 -6.15 -32.84 32.65
C LEU A 5 -5.50 -31.54 32.14
N ARG A 6 -4.58 -30.97 32.94
CA ARG A 6 -3.83 -29.74 32.61
C ARG A 6 -2.89 -29.87 31.40
N PRO A 7 -2.04 -30.92 31.26
CA PRO A 7 -1.19 -31.07 30.08
C PRO A 7 -2.00 -31.34 28.81
N ILE A 8 -3.15 -32.04 28.91
CA ILE A 8 -4.05 -32.28 27.78
C ILE A 8 -4.67 -30.97 27.29
N LEU A 9 -5.19 -30.12 28.19
CA LEU A 9 -5.72 -28.80 27.85
C LEU A 9 -4.67 -27.88 27.19
N PHE A 10 -3.43 -27.92 27.69
CA PHE A 10 -2.32 -27.15 27.13
C PHE A 10 -1.92 -27.65 25.74
N LEU A 11 -1.89 -28.97 25.53
CA LEU A 11 -1.61 -29.58 24.24
C LEU A 11 -2.72 -29.29 23.22
N THR A 12 -4.00 -29.35 23.63
CA THR A 12 -5.12 -28.97 22.75
C THR A 12 -5.11 -27.48 22.38
N PHE A 13 -4.70 -26.60 23.30
CA PHE A 13 -4.51 -25.17 23.01
C PHE A 13 -3.34 -24.95 22.05
N LEU A 14 -2.24 -25.70 22.21
CA LEU A 14 -1.09 -25.66 21.32
C LEU A 14 -1.41 -26.17 19.90
N ILE A 15 -2.23 -27.23 19.79
CA ILE A 15 -2.71 -27.76 18.50
C ILE A 15 -3.70 -26.77 17.84
N ALA A 16 -4.54 -26.10 18.62
CA ALA A 16 -5.43 -25.05 18.12
C ALA A 16 -4.64 -23.85 17.56
N LEU A 17 -3.48 -23.52 18.14
CA LEU A 17 -2.56 -22.49 17.62
C LEU A 17 -1.87 -22.90 16.31
N LEU A 18 -1.75 -24.20 16.02
CA LEU A 18 -1.14 -24.72 14.79
C LEU A 18 -2.14 -24.83 13.61
N SER A 19 -3.42 -24.55 13.86
CA SER A 19 -4.45 -24.54 12.81
C SER A 19 -4.31 -23.26 11.96
N SER A 20 -3.34 -23.22 11.06
CA SER A 20 -3.20 -22.10 10.12
C SER A 20 -4.46 -22.04 9.24
N CYS A 21 -5.26 -21.00 9.43
CA CYS A 21 -6.50 -20.82 8.67
C CYS A 21 -6.16 -20.39 7.24
N ASN A 22 -6.49 -21.25 6.27
CA ASN A 22 -6.24 -20.95 4.87
C ASN A 22 -7.38 -20.12 4.26
N VAL A 23 -7.21 -18.80 4.22
CA VAL A 23 -8.15 -17.85 3.60
C VAL A 23 -8.34 -18.13 2.10
N THR A 24 -7.32 -18.65 1.43
CA THR A 24 -7.37 -18.86 -0.03
C THR A 24 -8.34 -19.94 -0.46
N LYS A 25 -8.85 -20.76 0.47
CA LYS A 25 -9.89 -21.76 0.19
C LYS A 25 -11.24 -21.14 -0.22
N TYR A 26 -11.44 -19.86 0.09
CA TYR A 26 -12.69 -19.15 -0.17
C TYR A 26 -12.60 -18.16 -1.34
N LEU A 27 -11.46 -18.13 -2.02
CA LEU A 27 -11.27 -17.34 -3.24
C LEU A 27 -11.68 -18.18 -4.45
N ALA A 28 -12.13 -17.50 -5.51
CA ALA A 28 -12.37 -18.15 -6.80
C ALA A 28 -11.07 -18.75 -7.39
N GLU A 29 -11.20 -19.52 -8.48
CA GLU A 29 -10.03 -20.19 -9.09
C GLU A 29 -9.00 -19.21 -9.65
N GLU A 30 -9.46 -18.07 -10.15
CA GLU A 30 -8.69 -17.00 -10.75
C GLU A 30 -8.31 -15.88 -9.76
N GLU A 31 -8.85 -15.90 -8.55
CA GLU A 31 -8.60 -14.86 -7.55
C GLU A 31 -7.34 -15.15 -6.71
N GLU A 32 -6.56 -14.09 -6.50
CA GLU A 32 -5.35 -14.13 -5.69
C GLU A 32 -5.46 -13.17 -4.50
N LEU A 33 -5.00 -13.63 -3.33
CA LEU A 33 -4.94 -12.79 -2.13
C LEU A 33 -3.71 -11.88 -2.18
N LEU A 34 -3.91 -10.57 -2.15
CA LEU A 34 -2.81 -9.61 -1.99
C LEU A 34 -2.21 -9.72 -0.59
N VAL A 35 -0.95 -10.14 -0.51
CA VAL A 35 -0.27 -10.35 0.78
C VAL A 35 0.86 -9.36 1.05
N LYS A 36 1.34 -8.66 0.02
CA LYS A 36 2.44 -7.70 0.12
C LYS A 36 2.35 -6.64 -1.00
N ASN A 37 2.57 -5.38 -0.62
CA ASN A 37 3.01 -4.34 -1.54
C ASN A 37 4.42 -3.92 -1.12
N GLU A 38 5.31 -3.74 -2.09
CA GLU A 38 6.66 -3.27 -1.84
C GLU A 38 7.06 -2.16 -2.81
N ILE A 39 7.82 -1.17 -2.32
CA ILE A 39 8.51 -0.20 -3.17
C ILE A 39 10.00 -0.50 -3.12
N LYS A 40 10.59 -0.75 -4.29
CA LYS A 40 12.02 -0.90 -4.52
C LYS A 40 12.53 0.29 -5.34
N PHE A 41 13.74 0.74 -5.01
CA PHE A 41 14.45 1.76 -5.78
C PHE A 41 15.68 1.11 -6.41
N PRO A 42 16.20 1.63 -7.54
CA PRO A 42 17.47 1.18 -8.09
C PRO A 42 18.59 1.24 -7.05
N GLU A 43 19.50 0.27 -7.12
CA GLU A 43 20.71 0.27 -6.31
C GLU A 43 21.61 1.45 -6.69
N GLY A 44 22.24 2.06 -5.69
CA GLY A 44 23.13 3.21 -5.91
C GLY A 44 22.42 4.50 -6.32
N ALA A 45 21.09 4.50 -6.50
CA ALA A 45 20.34 5.72 -6.79
C ALA A 45 20.53 6.76 -5.68
N LYS A 46 21.05 7.94 -6.06
CA LYS A 46 21.22 9.09 -5.18
C LYS A 46 19.88 9.79 -5.04
N ILE A 47 19.12 9.39 -4.01
CA ILE A 47 17.79 9.93 -3.73
C ILE A 47 17.89 10.72 -2.43
N GLU A 48 17.70 12.03 -2.52
CA GLU A 48 17.51 12.89 -1.35
C GLU A 48 16.31 12.43 -0.53
N GLU A 49 16.45 12.39 0.79
CA GLU A 49 15.36 12.03 1.71
C GLU A 49 14.67 10.69 1.35
N LYS A 50 15.45 9.71 0.85
CA LYS A 50 14.94 8.41 0.35
C LYS A 50 13.91 7.73 1.26
N LYS A 51 14.05 7.85 2.59
CA LYS A 51 13.11 7.28 3.56
C LYS A 51 11.75 7.98 3.54
N ASP A 52 11.76 9.31 3.51
CA ASP A 52 10.54 10.12 3.52
C ASP A 52 9.82 9.99 2.17
N LEU A 53 10.58 10.00 1.07
CA LEU A 53 10.04 9.71 -0.26
C LEU A 53 9.38 8.33 -0.30
N LYS A 54 10.04 7.30 0.25
CA LYS A 54 9.47 5.95 0.33
C LYS A 54 8.16 5.96 1.12
N TYR A 55 8.14 6.63 2.28
CA TYR A 55 6.95 6.71 3.12
C TYR A 55 5.79 7.35 2.38
N GLU A 56 5.99 8.49 1.74
CA GLU A 56 4.94 9.17 0.98
C GLU A 56 4.43 8.32 -0.18
N LEU A 57 5.31 7.65 -0.92
CA LEU A 57 4.90 6.73 -1.98
C LEU A 57 4.03 5.57 -1.43
N THR A 58 4.32 5.03 -0.24
CA THR A 58 3.45 3.99 0.36
C THR A 58 2.04 4.49 0.67
N THR A 59 1.86 5.80 0.87
CA THR A 59 0.53 6.38 1.09
C THR A 59 -0.35 6.30 -0.15
N LEU A 60 0.26 6.18 -1.34
CA LEU A 60 -0.43 6.17 -2.63
C LEU A 60 -1.00 4.80 -3.04
N TYR A 61 -0.75 3.75 -2.26
CA TYR A 61 -1.32 2.42 -2.49
C TYR A 61 -2.86 2.48 -2.53
N ARG A 62 -3.45 2.10 -3.68
CA ARG A 62 -4.91 2.00 -3.86
C ARG A 62 -5.52 0.73 -3.29
N GLN A 63 -4.72 -0.32 -3.17
CA GLN A 63 -5.06 -1.58 -2.51
C GLN A 63 -3.96 -1.94 -1.53
N ARG A 64 -4.31 -2.52 -0.38
CA ARG A 64 -3.36 -2.93 0.66
C ARG A 64 -3.68 -4.35 1.14
N PRO A 65 -2.66 -5.14 1.51
CA PRO A 65 -2.91 -6.41 2.20
C PRO A 65 -3.74 -6.19 3.47
N ASN A 66 -4.51 -7.19 3.88
CA ASN A 66 -5.21 -7.15 5.16
C ASN A 66 -4.25 -6.94 6.34
N ASP A 67 -4.70 -6.15 7.32
CA ASP A 67 -3.87 -5.80 8.47
C ASP A 67 -3.58 -7.03 9.34
N LYS A 68 -2.36 -7.03 9.91
CA LYS A 68 -2.01 -8.01 10.94
C LYS A 68 -2.62 -7.55 12.27
N TRP A 69 -3.50 -8.34 12.85
CA TRP A 69 -3.94 -8.14 14.21
C TRP A 69 -2.85 -8.58 15.20
N LEU A 70 -2.68 -7.79 16.26
CA LEU A 70 -1.74 -8.05 17.37
C LEU A 70 -0.33 -8.48 16.88
N PHE A 71 0.24 -7.70 15.96
CA PHE A 71 1.61 -7.79 15.39
C PHE A 71 1.96 -9.05 14.58
N PHE A 72 1.39 -10.21 14.86
CA PHE A 72 1.77 -11.50 14.24
C PHE A 72 0.61 -12.27 13.62
N PHE A 73 -0.62 -12.02 14.08
CA PHE A 73 -1.78 -12.80 13.68
C PHE A 73 -2.56 -12.02 12.62
N ARG A 74 -2.41 -12.38 11.34
CA ARG A 74 -3.40 -11.95 10.35
C ARG A 74 -4.75 -12.50 10.81
N VAL A 75 -5.72 -11.63 11.11
CA VAL A 75 -7.08 -12.15 11.29
C VAL A 75 -7.46 -12.73 9.94
N PRO A 76 -7.76 -14.04 9.85
CA PRO A 76 -8.08 -14.64 8.58
C PRO A 76 -9.32 -13.96 8.03
N ALA A 77 -9.35 -13.57 6.75
CA ALA A 77 -10.57 -13.05 6.14
C ALA A 77 -11.74 -14.06 6.19
N TRP A 78 -11.47 -15.33 6.49
CA TRP A 78 -12.50 -16.28 6.88
C TRP A 78 -13.30 -15.90 8.12
N THR A 79 -12.79 -15.09 9.06
CA THR A 79 -13.60 -14.58 10.18
C THR A 79 -14.74 -13.71 9.68
N TYR A 80 -14.53 -12.95 8.61
CA TYR A 80 -15.59 -12.24 7.90
C TYR A 80 -16.60 -13.23 7.31
N ILE A 81 -16.15 -14.22 6.54
CA ILE A 81 -17.01 -15.22 5.89
C ILE A 81 -17.80 -16.07 6.91
N ARG A 82 -17.15 -16.51 7.99
CA ARG A 82 -17.80 -17.27 9.09
C ARG A 82 -18.82 -16.41 9.83
N LEU A 83 -18.48 -15.15 10.09
CA LEU A 83 -19.39 -14.22 10.74
C LEU A 83 -20.62 -13.95 9.85
N GLU A 84 -20.41 -13.82 8.54
CA GLU A 84 -21.48 -13.65 7.55
C GLU A 84 -22.41 -14.88 7.49
N ASN A 85 -21.84 -16.09 7.48
CA ASN A 85 -22.63 -17.33 7.55
C ASN A 85 -23.38 -17.49 8.90
N SER A 86 -22.84 -16.94 10.00
CA SER A 86 -23.51 -16.95 11.33
C SER A 86 -24.65 -15.92 11.49
N ILE A 87 -24.97 -15.17 10.43
CA ILE A 87 -26.08 -14.20 10.40
C ILE A 87 -27.44 -14.93 10.42
N GLN A 88 -27.53 -16.14 9.87
CA GLN A 88 -28.78 -16.89 9.80
C GLN A 88 -29.27 -17.42 11.17
N ASP A 89 -28.36 -17.61 12.14
CA ASP A 89 -28.68 -18.20 13.46
C ASP A 89 -29.07 -17.17 14.56
N THR A 90 -29.57 -15.99 14.19
CA THR A 90 -29.69 -14.83 15.11
C THR A 90 -31.05 -14.69 15.82
N ALA A 91 -31.97 -15.66 15.68
CA ALA A 91 -33.34 -15.56 16.18
C ALA A 91 -33.45 -15.39 17.72
N SER A 92 -32.41 -15.73 18.50
CA SER A 92 -32.41 -15.70 19.97
C SER A 92 -31.43 -14.70 20.61
N GLU A 93 -30.76 -13.84 19.84
CA GLU A 93 -29.63 -13.05 20.33
C GLU A 93 -30.05 -11.75 21.07
N ASN A 94 -29.54 -11.53 22.28
CA ASN A 94 -29.88 -10.35 23.10
C ASN A 94 -29.15 -9.07 22.66
N SER A 95 -29.54 -7.91 23.20
CA SER A 95 -29.04 -6.60 22.77
C SER A 95 -27.54 -6.37 23.04
N VAL A 96 -27.00 -7.01 24.09
CA VAL A 96 -25.60 -6.93 24.48
C VAL A 96 -24.74 -7.77 23.53
N GLU A 97 -25.13 -9.01 23.27
CA GLU A 97 -24.47 -9.92 22.32
C GLU A 97 -24.43 -9.32 20.91
N ARG A 98 -25.56 -8.75 20.46
CA ARG A 98 -25.66 -8.07 19.16
C ARG A 98 -24.71 -6.87 19.05
N SER A 99 -24.56 -6.09 20.13
CA SER A 99 -23.68 -4.92 20.18
C SER A 99 -22.20 -5.33 20.20
N LEU A 100 -21.84 -6.35 20.98
CA LEU A 100 -20.49 -6.92 21.01
C LEU A 100 -20.12 -7.54 19.66
N ARG A 101 -21.03 -8.28 19.01
CA ARG A 101 -20.84 -8.83 17.66
C ARG A 101 -20.64 -7.72 16.63
N LYS A 102 -21.45 -6.66 16.67
CA LYS A 102 -21.31 -5.49 15.78
C LYS A 102 -19.98 -4.76 15.98
N LEU A 103 -19.54 -4.62 17.22
CA LEU A 103 -18.23 -4.04 17.55
C LEU A 103 -17.09 -4.93 17.09
N PHE A 104 -17.17 -6.24 17.32
CA PHE A 104 -16.18 -7.22 16.90
C PHE A 104 -16.07 -7.28 15.37
N ARG A 105 -17.19 -7.30 14.64
CA ARG A 105 -17.23 -7.19 13.17
C ARG A 105 -16.46 -5.96 12.68
N LYS A 106 -16.74 -4.80 13.29
CA LYS A 106 -16.12 -3.52 12.91
C LYS A 106 -14.62 -3.49 13.19
N ARG A 107 -14.12 -4.31 14.12
CA ARG A 107 -12.72 -4.27 14.60
C ARG A 107 -11.85 -5.43 14.13
N VAL A 108 -12.45 -6.52 13.66
CA VAL A 108 -11.73 -7.80 13.48
C VAL A 108 -11.99 -8.43 12.10
N ALA A 109 -13.15 -8.23 11.49
CA ALA A 109 -13.53 -8.92 10.27
C ALA A 109 -13.32 -8.04 9.03
N GLU A 110 -12.10 -8.03 8.48
CA GLU A 110 -11.83 -7.43 7.17
C GLU A 110 -12.12 -8.45 6.05
N PRO A 111 -12.75 -8.04 4.93
CA PRO A 111 -12.88 -8.89 3.75
C PRO A 111 -11.49 -9.20 3.15
N PRO A 112 -11.33 -10.32 2.43
CA PRO A 112 -10.04 -10.67 1.82
C PRO A 112 -9.64 -9.58 0.84
N SER A 113 -8.39 -9.14 0.93
CA SER A 113 -7.79 -8.21 -0.03
C SER A 113 -7.50 -8.94 -1.34
N VAL A 114 -8.53 -9.14 -2.16
CA VAL A 114 -8.39 -9.72 -3.50
C VAL A 114 -7.62 -8.75 -4.38
N PHE A 115 -6.57 -9.23 -5.03
CA PHE A 115 -5.76 -8.42 -5.92
C PHE A 115 -6.56 -7.96 -7.14
N LYS A 116 -6.43 -6.68 -7.47
CA LYS A 116 -7.00 -6.08 -8.69
C LYS A 116 -5.90 -5.42 -9.48
N GLU A 117 -5.81 -5.77 -10.75
CA GLU A 117 -4.79 -5.26 -11.66
C GLU A 117 -4.92 -3.74 -11.83
N GLU A 118 -6.14 -3.25 -12.02
CA GLU A 118 -6.42 -1.84 -12.30
C GLU A 118 -6.01 -0.94 -11.12
N LEU A 119 -6.08 -1.45 -9.90
CA LEU A 119 -5.64 -0.72 -8.70
C LEU A 119 -4.11 -0.66 -8.59
N ALA A 120 -3.40 -1.68 -9.05
CA ALA A 120 -1.94 -1.66 -9.14
C ALA A 120 -1.47 -0.68 -10.23
N GLU A 121 -2.10 -0.71 -11.42
CA GLU A 121 -1.85 0.26 -12.49
C GLU A 121 -2.09 1.70 -12.02
N ALA A 122 -3.24 1.96 -11.40
CA ALA A 122 -3.57 3.27 -10.85
C ALA A 122 -2.57 3.70 -9.77
N THR A 123 -2.09 2.77 -8.94
CA THR A 123 -1.07 3.06 -7.92
C THR A 123 0.24 3.50 -8.57
N ALA A 124 0.74 2.77 -9.56
CA ALA A 124 1.96 3.12 -10.29
C ALA A 124 1.83 4.49 -10.99
N ALA A 125 0.70 4.75 -11.64
CA ALA A 125 0.40 6.04 -12.25
C ALA A 125 0.37 7.19 -11.23
N ASN A 126 -0.24 6.98 -10.06
CA ASN A 126 -0.25 7.99 -8.99
C ASN A 126 1.15 8.26 -8.45
N MET A 127 1.98 7.22 -8.27
CA MET A 127 3.38 7.37 -7.86
C MET A 127 4.19 8.17 -8.88
N LEU A 128 4.03 7.88 -10.18
CA LEU A 128 4.68 8.64 -11.25
C LEU A 128 4.27 10.12 -11.23
N ASN A 129 2.97 10.40 -11.15
CA ASN A 129 2.46 11.77 -11.09
C ASN A 129 2.93 12.49 -9.82
N PHE A 130 2.96 11.79 -8.69
CA PHE A 130 3.49 12.33 -7.43
C PHE A 130 4.97 12.71 -7.56
N LEU A 131 5.80 11.84 -8.16
CA LEU A 131 7.22 12.11 -8.40
C LEU A 131 7.43 13.31 -9.32
N ARG A 132 6.67 13.38 -10.42
CA ARG A 132 6.70 14.54 -11.33
C ARG A 132 6.33 15.85 -10.62
N ASN A 133 5.29 15.82 -9.79
CA ASN A 133 4.90 16.94 -8.95
C ASN A 133 5.94 17.28 -7.87
N ARG A 134 6.86 16.37 -7.57
CA ARG A 134 7.98 16.53 -6.63
C ARG A 134 9.29 16.99 -7.29
N GLY A 135 9.24 17.29 -8.59
CA GLY A 135 10.38 17.75 -9.37
C GLY A 135 11.18 16.62 -10.03
N TYR A 136 10.70 15.38 -10.03
CA TYR A 136 11.34 14.24 -10.70
C TYR A 136 10.67 13.99 -12.06
N PHE A 137 10.94 14.83 -13.06
CA PHE A 137 10.21 14.78 -14.34
C PHE A 137 10.51 13.53 -15.17
N ASP A 138 11.74 13.05 -15.10
CA ASP A 138 12.21 11.85 -15.79
C ASP A 138 11.94 10.57 -15.00
N ALA A 139 11.17 10.64 -13.91
CA ALA A 139 10.85 9.48 -13.10
C ALA A 139 10.17 8.37 -13.92
N LYS A 140 10.47 7.13 -13.56
CA LYS A 140 9.80 5.93 -14.06
C LYS A 140 9.25 5.13 -12.90
N VAL A 141 8.03 4.65 -13.07
CA VAL A 141 7.40 3.75 -12.10
C VAL A 141 6.80 2.58 -12.84
N GLU A 142 7.25 1.41 -12.48
CA GLU A 142 6.87 0.13 -13.03
C GLU A 142 6.45 -0.79 -11.89
N TYR A 143 5.62 -1.78 -12.16
CA TYR A 143 5.33 -2.81 -11.17
C TYR A 143 5.17 -4.19 -11.80
N PHE A 144 5.60 -5.19 -11.05
CA PHE A 144 5.37 -6.58 -11.38
C PHE A 144 4.71 -7.28 -10.20
N LYS A 145 4.05 -8.39 -10.50
CA LYS A 145 3.41 -9.24 -9.52
C LYS A 145 3.97 -10.65 -9.63
N ALA A 146 4.17 -11.29 -8.49
CA ALA A 146 4.81 -12.59 -8.45
C ALA A 146 4.25 -13.46 -7.33
N ASN A 147 4.17 -14.76 -7.64
CA ASN A 147 3.96 -15.85 -6.72
C ASN A 147 4.98 -16.98 -7.02
N SER A 148 4.88 -18.10 -6.31
CA SER A 148 5.80 -19.24 -6.42
C SER A 148 5.69 -19.98 -7.75
N PHE A 149 4.68 -19.67 -8.56
CA PHE A 149 4.33 -20.37 -9.79
C PHE A 149 4.43 -19.47 -11.03
N SER A 150 4.13 -18.19 -10.89
CA SER A 150 4.09 -17.22 -11.98
C SER A 150 4.73 -15.89 -11.57
N ILE A 151 5.46 -15.32 -12.52
CA ILE A 151 5.97 -13.95 -12.46
C ILE A 151 5.38 -13.24 -13.68
N ASP A 152 4.55 -12.24 -13.44
CA ASP A 152 4.01 -11.39 -14.49
C ASP A 152 4.85 -10.12 -14.56
N VAL A 153 5.79 -10.14 -15.51
CA VAL A 153 6.70 -9.02 -15.82
C VAL A 153 6.15 -8.35 -17.07
N ARG A 154 5.66 -7.12 -16.94
CA ARG A 154 5.23 -6.33 -18.11
C ARG A 154 6.45 -5.98 -18.96
N ASP A 155 6.23 -5.85 -20.26
CA ASP A 155 7.28 -5.68 -21.27
C ASP A 155 8.20 -4.49 -20.92
N GLY A 156 9.52 -4.72 -20.93
CA GLY A 156 10.54 -3.71 -20.58
C GLY A 156 10.98 -3.64 -19.12
N MET A 157 10.41 -4.44 -18.22
CA MET A 157 10.67 -4.36 -16.78
C MET A 157 11.85 -5.23 -16.31
N TYR A 158 12.65 -4.67 -15.38
CA TYR A 158 13.80 -5.36 -14.79
C TYR A 158 13.38 -6.24 -13.60
N PHE A 159 13.12 -7.53 -13.86
CA PHE A 159 13.04 -8.54 -12.79
C PHE A 159 14.44 -9.10 -12.52
N ASN A 160 14.90 -9.04 -11.27
CA ASN A 160 16.18 -9.63 -10.88
C ASN A 160 15.96 -10.87 -9.99
N PRO A 161 16.04 -12.10 -10.54
CA PRO A 161 15.75 -13.32 -9.79
C PRO A 161 16.64 -13.53 -8.55
N GLU A 162 17.86 -12.98 -8.54
CA GLU A 162 18.76 -13.07 -7.38
C GLU A 162 18.35 -12.11 -6.27
N LYS A 163 17.85 -10.91 -6.62
CA LYS A 163 17.50 -9.84 -5.66
C LYS A 163 16.03 -9.86 -5.25
N ASP A 164 15.19 -10.55 -6.02
CA ASP A 164 13.74 -10.61 -5.85
C ASP A 164 13.28 -12.01 -5.38
N GLN A 165 14.19 -12.79 -4.80
CA GLN A 165 13.93 -14.16 -4.33
C GLN A 165 12.79 -14.24 -3.31
N ASP A 166 12.55 -13.17 -2.55
CA ASP A 166 11.48 -13.09 -1.56
C ASP A 166 10.07 -13.21 -2.19
N LEU A 167 9.96 -12.89 -3.48
CA LEU A 167 8.71 -12.99 -4.24
C LEU A 167 8.43 -14.43 -4.72
N LEU A 168 9.47 -15.25 -4.87
CA LEU A 168 9.35 -16.66 -5.28
C LEU A 168 8.83 -17.57 -4.14
N GLY A 169 8.86 -17.09 -2.90
CA GLY A 169 8.35 -17.83 -1.73
C GLY A 169 6.85 -17.65 -1.47
N VAL A 170 6.13 -16.92 -2.31
CA VAL A 170 4.71 -16.58 -2.11
C VAL A 170 3.82 -17.70 -2.65
N PRO A 171 2.93 -18.33 -1.87
CA PRO A 171 2.11 -19.45 -2.35
C PRO A 171 1.22 -19.10 -3.55
N GLU A 172 0.92 -20.08 -4.42
CA GLU A 172 0.15 -19.94 -5.68
C GLU A 172 -1.12 -19.07 -5.60
N LYS A 173 -1.92 -19.16 -4.52
CA LYS A 173 -3.16 -18.37 -4.34
C LYS A 173 -2.95 -17.01 -3.68
N LYS A 174 -1.72 -16.55 -3.58
CA LYS A 174 -1.33 -15.28 -2.98
C LYS A 174 -0.43 -14.55 -3.96
N ILE A 175 -0.49 -13.22 -3.91
CA ILE A 175 0.29 -12.39 -4.80
C ILE A 175 1.01 -11.30 -4.02
N SER A 176 2.25 -11.05 -4.40
CA SER A 176 3.02 -9.89 -3.95
C SER A 176 3.25 -8.95 -5.12
N VAL A 177 3.02 -7.65 -4.89
CA VAL A 177 3.17 -6.60 -5.89
C VAL A 177 4.38 -5.76 -5.52
N THR A 178 5.30 -5.59 -6.45
CA THR A 178 6.51 -4.78 -6.27
C THR A 178 6.48 -3.63 -7.25
N TYR A 179 6.48 -2.41 -6.72
CA TYR A 179 6.61 -1.16 -7.46
C TYR A 179 8.10 -0.80 -7.52
N TYR A 180 8.69 -0.89 -8.71
CA TYR A 180 10.03 -0.40 -8.98
C TYR A 180 9.95 1.08 -9.35
N VAL A 181 10.53 1.91 -8.49
CA VAL A 181 10.47 3.37 -8.59
C VAL A 181 11.87 3.88 -8.88
N GLU A 182 12.06 4.48 -10.05
CA GLU A 182 13.29 5.15 -10.45
C GLU A 182 13.02 6.65 -10.55
N PRO A 183 13.31 7.44 -9.50
CA PRO A 183 13.03 8.88 -9.51
C PRO A 183 13.87 9.65 -10.53
N ASN A 184 15.07 9.17 -10.88
CA ASN A 184 16.08 9.95 -11.62
C ASN A 184 16.42 11.27 -10.92
N GLU A 185 16.95 12.24 -11.67
CA GLU A 185 17.38 13.52 -11.13
C GLU A 185 16.20 14.40 -10.68
N ARG A 186 16.40 15.14 -9.60
CA ARG A 186 15.44 16.12 -9.12
C ARG A 186 15.76 17.48 -9.70
N TYR A 187 14.74 18.16 -10.20
CA TYR A 187 14.86 19.52 -10.73
C TYR A 187 14.70 20.54 -9.60
N TYR A 188 15.49 21.61 -9.69
CA TYR A 188 15.51 22.73 -8.74
C TYR A 188 15.15 24.03 -9.46
N ILE A 189 14.59 24.98 -8.71
CA ILE A 189 14.14 26.25 -9.26
C ILE A 189 15.35 27.13 -9.55
N ASP A 190 15.61 27.44 -10.82
CA ASP A 190 16.64 28.40 -11.22
C ASP A 190 16.19 29.85 -10.98
N SER A 191 15.00 30.19 -11.51
CA SER A 191 14.44 31.54 -11.41
C SER A 191 12.91 31.52 -11.42
N VAL A 192 12.31 32.41 -10.63
CA VAL A 192 10.86 32.67 -10.60
C VAL A 192 10.62 34.06 -11.16
N ARG A 193 9.69 34.18 -12.11
CA ARG A 193 9.35 35.46 -12.75
C ARG A 193 7.85 35.61 -12.84
N PHE A 194 7.34 36.75 -12.39
CA PHE A 194 5.93 37.09 -12.48
C PHE A 194 5.68 38.04 -13.64
N PHE A 195 4.68 37.75 -14.47
CA PHE A 195 4.37 38.52 -15.67
C PHE A 195 2.87 38.78 -15.80
N SER A 196 2.51 40.01 -16.19
CA SER A 196 1.15 40.38 -16.59
C SER A 196 1.21 41.33 -17.78
N LYS A 197 0.25 41.22 -18.69
CA LYS A 197 0.07 42.17 -19.80
C LYS A 197 -0.47 43.52 -19.33
N ASP A 198 -1.22 43.52 -18.22
CA ASP A 198 -1.71 44.72 -17.58
C ASP A 198 -0.60 45.29 -16.69
N SER A 199 -0.21 46.55 -16.93
CA SER A 199 0.89 47.18 -16.20
C SER A 199 0.59 47.39 -14.71
N ALA A 200 -0.67 47.65 -14.34
CA ALA A 200 -1.06 47.82 -12.95
C ALA A 200 -0.98 46.47 -12.22
N VAL A 201 -1.48 45.39 -12.83
CA VAL A 201 -1.35 44.03 -12.28
C VAL A 201 0.12 43.60 -12.23
N HIS A 202 0.91 43.91 -13.26
CA HIS A 202 2.34 43.58 -13.27
C HIS A 202 3.08 44.23 -12.10
N GLN A 203 2.80 45.49 -11.82
CA GLN A 203 3.41 46.19 -10.68
C GLN A 203 3.04 45.53 -9.34
N ILE A 204 1.77 45.19 -9.14
CA ILE A 204 1.33 44.47 -7.94
C ILE A 204 2.06 43.13 -7.82
N LEU A 205 2.20 42.38 -8.91
CA LEU A 205 2.92 41.10 -8.93
C LEU A 205 4.40 41.26 -8.56
N GLN A 206 5.07 42.33 -8.99
CA GLN A 206 6.46 42.60 -8.58
C GLN A 206 6.55 42.99 -7.10
N GLU A 207 5.59 43.73 -6.58
CA GLU A 207 5.57 44.13 -5.16
C GLU A 207 5.39 42.93 -4.23
N ILE A 208 4.56 41.96 -4.61
CA ILE A 208 4.30 40.76 -3.80
C ILE A 208 5.24 39.58 -4.13
N SER A 209 6.10 39.66 -5.15
CA SER A 209 6.89 38.51 -5.61
C SER A 209 7.77 37.90 -4.51
N GLY A 210 8.21 38.71 -3.52
CA GLY A 210 8.99 38.25 -2.37
C GLY A 210 8.25 37.25 -1.46
N THR A 211 6.92 37.26 -1.47
CA THR A 211 6.07 36.37 -0.64
C THR A 211 5.82 35.01 -1.27
N SER A 212 6.26 34.79 -2.51
CA SER A 212 6.15 33.51 -3.22
C SER A 212 6.71 32.35 -2.40
N PHE A 213 5.99 31.23 -2.38
CA PHE A 213 6.46 29.97 -1.81
C PHE A 213 7.55 29.32 -2.68
N LEU A 214 7.68 29.72 -3.94
CA LEU A 214 8.71 29.25 -4.85
C LEU A 214 10.00 30.06 -4.66
N LYS A 215 11.07 29.42 -4.18
CA LYS A 215 12.38 30.04 -3.98
C LYS A 215 13.44 29.45 -4.91
N LYS A 216 14.38 30.30 -5.34
CA LYS A 216 15.56 29.85 -6.10
C LYS A 216 16.35 28.81 -5.29
N GLU A 217 16.91 27.82 -5.98
CA GLU A 217 17.68 26.69 -5.45
C GLU A 217 16.88 25.71 -4.57
N GLU A 218 15.59 25.96 -4.34
CA GLU A 218 14.71 24.95 -3.73
C GLU A 218 14.25 23.92 -4.77
N PRO A 219 13.94 22.68 -4.32
CA PRO A 219 13.42 21.68 -5.22
C PRO A 219 12.08 22.12 -5.83
N LEU A 220 11.90 21.83 -7.10
CA LEU A 220 10.61 22.09 -7.75
C LEU A 220 9.53 21.20 -7.13
N ASP A 221 8.43 21.80 -6.67
CA ASP A 221 7.30 21.09 -6.09
C ASP A 221 5.99 21.75 -6.52
N GLY A 222 5.19 21.04 -7.31
CA GLY A 222 3.89 21.50 -7.80
C GLY A 222 2.92 21.83 -6.67
N ARG A 223 3.08 21.22 -5.49
CA ARG A 223 2.23 21.52 -4.32
C ARG A 223 2.55 22.87 -3.70
N LEU A 224 3.74 23.43 -3.93
CA LEU A 224 4.06 24.80 -3.56
C LEU A 224 3.38 25.78 -4.52
N TYR A 225 3.35 25.44 -5.82
CA TYR A 225 2.61 26.21 -6.82
C TYR A 225 1.10 26.24 -6.52
N ASP A 226 0.50 25.10 -6.14
CA ASP A 226 -0.91 25.02 -5.77
C ASP A 226 -1.29 25.88 -4.55
N LYS A 227 -0.32 26.36 -3.77
CA LYS A 227 -0.56 27.30 -2.66
C LYS A 227 -0.54 28.77 -3.09
N GLU A 228 -0.10 29.06 -4.32
CA GLU A 228 0.00 30.40 -4.88
C GLU A 228 -1.21 30.78 -5.76
N VAL A 229 -2.01 29.80 -6.18
CA VAL A 229 -3.15 29.95 -7.13
C VAL A 229 -4.47 29.71 -6.43
#